data_AF-A0A1T1ANZ5-F1
#
_entry.id   AF-A0A1T1ANZ5-F1
#
_cell.length_a   1.000
_cell.length_b   1.000
_cell.length_c   1.000
_cell.angle_alpha   90.00
_cell.angle_beta   90.00
_cell.angle_gamma   90.00
#
_symmetry.space_group_name_H-M   'P 1'
#
loop_
_entity.id
_entity.type
_entity.pdbx_description
1 polymer ?
#
loop_
_entity_poly.entity_id
_entity_poly.type
_entity_poly.pdbx_seq_one_letter_code
_entity_poly.pdbx_strand_id
1 'polypeptide(L)' 'MAKTDSKIETPVAPPALGTQVLVKVASGCMLVNNETNAYFEPDVATPATVTITLLRRLQDGDVTLVG' A
#
# COMPACT_ATOMS: atom_id res chain seq x y z
N MET A 1 15.34 2.85 27.91
CA MET A 1 15.80 2.73 26.52
C MET A 1 14.57 2.61 25.63
N ALA A 2 14.02 3.73 25.16
CA ALA A 2 12.92 3.72 24.20
C ALA A 2 13.51 3.90 22.81
N LYS A 3 13.44 2.86 21.97
CA LYS A 3 13.77 2.98 20.55
C LYS A 3 12.57 3.62 19.88
N THR A 4 12.57 4.94 19.79
CA THR A 4 11.64 5.67 18.93
C THR A 4 12.14 5.48 17.51
N ASP A 5 11.67 4.41 16.87
CA ASP A 5 11.86 4.22 15.43
C ASP A 5 10.92 5.22 14.74
N SER A 6 11.37 6.47 14.65
CA SER A 6 10.75 7.47 13.80
C SER A 6 10.97 7.03 12.35
N LYS A 7 10.08 6.17 11.86
CA LYS A 7 9.99 5.86 10.43
C LYS A 7 9.56 7.14 9.74
N ILE A 8 10.54 7.88 9.25
CA ILE A 8 10.35 9.04 8.40
C ILE A 8 9.71 8.50 7.12
N GLU A 9 8.39 8.62 7.02
CA GLU A 9 7.66 8.41 5.77
C GLU A 9 8.15 9.48 4.79
N THR A 10 9.19 9.12 4.05
CA THR A 10 9.67 9.93 2.94
C THR A 10 8.46 10.14 2.03
N PRO A 11 8.12 11.37 1.64
CA PRO A 11 7.07 11.59 0.66
C PRO A 11 7.57 11.03 -0.67
N VAL A 12 7.36 9.73 -0.88
CA VAL A 12 7.66 9.04 -2.11
C VAL A 12 6.72 9.65 -3.14
N ALA A 13 7.29 10.22 -4.21
CA ALA A 13 6.49 10.68 -5.33
C ALA A 13 5.49 9.57 -5.70
N PRO A 14 4.20 9.90 -5.93
CA PRO A 14 3.21 8.89 -6.22
C PRO A 14 3.70 8.03 -7.39
N PRO A 15 3.66 6.69 -7.25
CA PRO A 15 4.25 5.81 -8.23
C PRO A 15 3.51 5.92 -9.56
N ALA A 16 4.22 5.71 -10.66
CA ALA A 16 3.64 5.88 -12.00
C ALA A 16 2.61 4.77 -12.28
N LEU A 17 1.52 5.13 -12.97
CA LEU A 17 0.50 4.19 -13.42
C LEU A 17 1.13 3.05 -14.25
N GLY A 18 0.68 1.82 -14.01
CA GLY A 18 1.19 0.63 -14.69
C GLY A 18 2.48 0.04 -14.10
N THR A 19 3.06 0.66 -13.08
CA THR A 19 4.25 0.13 -12.38
C THR A 19 3.84 -0.92 -11.37
N GLN A 20 4.65 -1.96 -11.13
CA GLN A 20 4.46 -2.83 -9.97
C GLN A 20 5.08 -2.22 -8.72
N VAL A 21 4.31 -2.25 -7.63
CA VAL A 21 4.73 -1.81 -6.29
C VAL A 21 4.34 -2.86 -5.26
N LEU A 22 4.99 -2.84 -4.10
CA LEU A 22 4.54 -3.58 -2.92
C LEU A 22 3.64 -2.66 -2.10
N VAL A 23 2.42 -3.13 -1.81
CA VAL A 23 1.48 -2.42 -0.95
C VAL A 23 1.11 -3.26 0.26
N LYS A 24 0.82 -2.56 1.36
CA LYS A 24 0.31 -3.15 2.59
C LYS A 24 -1.01 -2.48 2.93
N VAL A 25 -2.04 -3.28 3.15
CA VAL A 25 -3.36 -2.79 3.57
C VAL A 25 -3.34 -2.53 5.06
N ALA A 26 -3.96 -1.42 5.48
CA ALA A 26 -4.10 -1.07 6.88
C ALA A 26 -4.90 -2.13 7.65
N SER A 27 -4.55 -2.35 8.92
CA SER A 27 -5.26 -3.33 9.76
C SER A 27 -6.75 -2.96 9.87
N GLY A 28 -7.62 -3.93 9.62
CA GLY A 28 -9.08 -3.71 9.64
C GLY A 28 -9.70 -3.25 8.32
N CYS A 29 -8.90 -2.93 7.29
CA CYS A 29 -9.41 -2.68 5.95
C CYS A 29 -9.51 -3.98 5.14
N MET A 30 -10.64 -4.20 4.47
CA MET A 30 -10.84 -5.30 3.53
C MET A 30 -10.83 -4.75 2.10
N LEU A 31 -9.78 -5.06 1.36
CA LEU A 31 -9.62 -4.61 -0.02
C LEU A 31 -9.46 -5.80 -0.95
N VAL A 32 -10.22 -5.80 -2.04
CA VAL A 32 -10.03 -6.75 -3.14
C VAL A 32 -8.88 -6.27 -4.02
N ASN A 33 -7.98 -7.19 -4.33
CA ASN A 33 -7.02 -7.08 -5.42
C ASN A 33 -7.74 -7.46 -6.71
N ASN A 34 -8.03 -6.45 -7.54
CA ASN A 34 -8.74 -6.64 -8.81
C ASN A 34 -7.92 -7.41 -9.86
N GLU A 35 -6.62 -7.62 -9.64
CA GLU A 35 -5.77 -8.41 -10.55
C GLU A 35 -5.92 -9.91 -10.28
N THR A 36 -5.95 -10.29 -9.00
CA THR A 36 -6.03 -11.70 -8.57
C THR A 36 -7.45 -12.13 -8.22
N ASN A 37 -8.40 -11.20 -8.15
CA ASN A 37 -9.75 -11.39 -7.59
C ASN A 37 -9.74 -11.94 -6.15
N ALA A 38 -8.63 -11.80 -5.43
CA ALA A 38 -8.49 -12.18 -4.04
C ALA A 38 -8.45 -10.96 -3.13
N TYR A 39 -8.73 -11.14 -1.84
CA TYR A 39 -8.53 -10.07 -0.87
C TYR A 39 -7.03 -9.90 -0.59
N PHE A 40 -6.61 -8.65 -0.39
CA PHE A 40 -5.33 -8.39 0.23
C PHE A 40 -5.36 -8.91 1.67
N GLU A 41 -4.30 -9.60 2.07
CA GLU A 41 -4.11 -9.95 3.48
C GLU A 41 -3.71 -8.68 4.26
N PRO A 42 -4.43 -8.34 5.34
CA PRO A 42 -4.05 -7.22 6.20
C PRO A 42 -2.64 -7.44 6.71
N ASP A 43 -1.91 -6.35 6.79
CA ASP A 43 -0.53 -6.34 7.24
C ASP A 43 0.51 -7.13 6.41
N VAL A 44 0.12 -7.71 5.27
CA VAL A 44 1.03 -8.45 4.38
C VAL A 44 1.38 -7.61 3.15
N ALA A 45 2.69 -7.48 2.89
CA ALA A 45 3.19 -6.78 1.70
C ALA A 45 2.88 -7.61 0.45
N THR A 46 2.01 -7.07 -0.41
CA THR A 46 1.51 -7.76 -1.60
C THR A 46 1.87 -6.97 -2.85
N PRO A 47 2.40 -7.62 -3.91
CA PRO A 47 2.62 -6.97 -5.19
C PRO A 47 1.29 -6.53 -5.83
N ALA A 48 1.22 -5.29 -6.30
CA ALA A 48 0.08 -4.76 -7.03
C ALA A 48 0.55 -3.82 -8.14
N THR A 49 -0.16 -3.78 -9.26
CA THR A 49 0.05 -2.76 -10.28
C THR A 49 -0.62 -1.47 -9.85
N VAL A 50 0.10 -0.37 -10.02
CA VAL A 50 -0.39 0.97 -9.75
C VAL A 50 -1.49 1.30 -10.75
N THR A 51 -2.72 1.29 -10.25
CA THR A 51 -3.91 1.77 -10.96
C THR A 51 -4.39 3.08 -10.35
N ILE A 52 -5.30 3.77 -11.02
CA ILE A 52 -5.94 4.98 -10.47
C ILE A 52 -6.62 4.66 -9.13
N THR A 53 -7.24 3.49 -9.01
CA THR A 53 -7.87 3.03 -7.76
C THR A 53 -6.84 2.85 -6.65
N LEU A 54 -5.66 2.28 -6.95
CA LEU A 54 -4.59 2.11 -5.97
C LEU A 54 -4.04 3.46 -5.50
N LEU A 55 -3.85 4.41 -6.41
CA LEU A 55 -3.41 5.77 -6.06
C LEU A 55 -4.39 6.49 -5.15
N ARG A 56 -5.69 6.37 -5.39
CA ARG A 56 -6.72 6.94 -4.50
C ARG A 56 -6.65 6.30 -3.11
N ARG A 57 -6.56 4.98 -3.02
CA ARG A 57 -6.41 4.26 -1.75
C ARG A 57 -5.14 4.63 -0.99
N LEU A 58 -4.04 4.92 -1.69
CA LEU A 58 -2.81 5.45 -1.11
C LEU A 58 -3.02 6.84 -0.50
N GLN A 59 -3.82 7.70 -1.17
CA GLN A 59 -4.17 9.02 -0.66
C GLN A 59 -5.13 8.96 0.53
N ASP A 60 -6.08 8.01 0.50
CA ASP A 60 -7.06 7.79 1.56
C ASP A 60 -6.43 7.12 2.81
N GLY A 61 -5.23 6.54 2.68
CA GLY A 61 -4.51 5.85 3.76
C GLY A 61 -4.95 4.39 3.96
N ASP A 62 -5.84 3.88 3.11
CA ASP A 62 -6.31 2.50 3.11
C ASP A 62 -5.17 1.49 2.83
N VAL A 63 -4.22 1.92 2.00
CA VAL A 63 -3.02 1.15 1.67
C VAL A 63 -1.78 2.03 1.80
N THR A 64 -0.64 1.41 2.05
CA THR A 64 0.66 2.07 2.17
C THR A 64 1.67 1.39 1.27
N LEU A 65 2.60 2.16 0.71
CA LEU A 65 3.72 1.59 -0.05
C LEU A 65 4.72 0.96 0.92
N VAL A 66 5.16 -0.25 0.58
CA VAL A 66 6.23 -0.94 1.29
C VAL A 66 7.47 -0.90 0.40
N GLY A 67 8.54 -0.31 0.91
CA GLY A 67 9.88 -0.30 0.30
C GLY A 67 10.83 -1.19 1.07
#